data_AF-A0A8S3ZNX4-F1
#
_entry.id   AF-A0A8S3ZNX4-F1
#
_cell.length_a   1.000
_cell.length_b   1.000
_cell.length_c   1.000
_cell.angle_alpha   90.00
_cell.angle_beta   90.00
_cell.angle_gamma   90.00
#
_symmetry.space_group_name_H-M   'P 1'
#
loop_
_entity.id
_entity.type
_entity.pdbx_description
1 polymer ?
#
loop_
_entity_poly.entity_id
_entity_poly.type
_entity_poly.pdbx_seq_one_letter_code
_entity_poly.pdbx_strand_id
1 'polypeptide(L)'
;CMDGDFMDQNVEAIAAEVEEYARDFFKIQKIFAQRVKKMQMDYDEAEREIKKIQRQDQAAGKEISVPDLEPFKMPEILGTIDYMSKGVADFKEVIPVIGIMCNPGLRKHHWDAMSEIAGFNLTPD
;
A
#
# COMPACT_ATOMS: atom_id res chain seq x y z
N CYS A 1 14.13 29.57 -4.13
CA CYS A 1 14.98 28.62 -4.85
C CYS A 1 14.50 27.23 -4.48
N MET A 2 14.67 26.28 -5.39
CA MET A 2 14.38 24.87 -5.11
C MET A 2 15.68 24.21 -4.62
N ASP A 3 15.65 23.63 -3.42
CA ASP A 3 16.78 22.89 -2.88
C ASP A 3 16.82 21.48 -3.49
N GLY A 4 17.92 21.12 -4.15
CA GLY A 4 18.16 19.74 -4.60
C GLY A 4 18.86 19.62 -5.95
N ASP A 5 19.35 18.40 -6.22
CA ASP A 5 20.04 18.07 -7.46
C ASP A 5 19.06 17.70 -8.58
N PHE A 6 18.25 18.67 -9.01
CA PHE A 6 17.23 18.47 -10.03
C PHE A 6 17.82 18.19 -11.42
N MET A 7 19.09 18.56 -11.65
CA MET A 7 19.73 18.42 -12.95
C MET A 7 20.30 17.02 -13.20
N ASP A 8 20.64 16.28 -12.13
CA ASP A 8 21.24 14.95 -12.25
C ASP A 8 20.22 13.80 -12.04
N GLN A 9 18.94 14.12 -11.81
CA GLN A 9 17.90 13.10 -11.62
C GLN A 9 17.47 12.45 -12.94
N ASN A 10 17.63 11.13 -13.03
CA ASN A 10 17.15 10.34 -14.14
C ASN A 10 15.70 9.89 -13.91
N VAL A 11 14.77 10.56 -14.61
CA VAL A 11 13.33 10.29 -14.49
C VAL A 11 12.94 8.90 -14.99
N GLU A 12 13.63 8.36 -16.00
CA GLU A 12 13.37 7.00 -16.49
C GLU A 12 13.74 5.96 -15.43
N ALA A 13 14.86 6.15 -14.74
CA ALA A 13 15.29 5.28 -13.65
C ALA A 13 14.30 5.34 -12.47
N ILE A 14 13.91 6.56 -12.04
CA ILE A 14 12.93 6.75 -10.97
C ILE A 14 11.59 6.10 -11.33
N ALA A 15 11.11 6.31 -12.56
CA ALA A 15 9.86 5.70 -13.03
C ALA A 15 9.92 4.17 -13.01
N ALA A 16 11.05 3.58 -13.44
CA ALA A 16 11.25 2.14 -13.42
C ALA A 16 11.23 1.56 -11.99
N GLU A 17 11.88 2.24 -11.03
CA GLU A 17 11.86 1.85 -9.61
C GLU A 17 10.45 1.91 -9.02
N VAL A 18 9.71 2.99 -9.29
CA VAL A 18 8.32 3.15 -8.82
C VAL A 18 7.43 2.02 -9.35
N GLU A 19 7.61 1.61 -10.60
CA GLU A 19 6.89 0.45 -11.15
C GLU A 19 7.31 -0.88 -10.50
N GLU A 20 8.58 -1.04 -10.14
CA GLU A 20 9.05 -2.22 -9.41
C GLU A 20 8.41 -2.31 -8.02
N TYR A 21 8.42 -1.20 -7.28
CA TYR A 21 7.72 -1.12 -5.99
C TYR A 21 6.23 -1.43 -6.13
N ALA A 22 5.56 -0.89 -7.15
CA ALA A 22 4.15 -1.18 -7.40
C ALA A 22 3.90 -2.68 -7.63
N ARG A 23 4.76 -3.35 -8.41
CA ARG A 23 4.67 -4.80 -8.64
C ARG A 23 4.91 -5.60 -7.37
N ASP A 24 5.88 -5.19 -6.55
CA ASP A 24 6.23 -5.92 -5.33
C ASP A 24 5.15 -5.77 -4.25
N PHE A 25 4.61 -4.57 -4.04
CA PHE A 25 3.48 -4.38 -3.13
C PHE A 25 2.24 -5.15 -3.58
N PHE A 26 1.97 -5.23 -4.88
CA PHE A 26 0.89 -6.06 -5.40
C PHE A 26 1.09 -7.56 -5.10
N LYS A 27 2.32 -8.08 -5.27
CA LYS A 27 2.65 -9.48 -4.91
C LYS A 27 2.45 -9.72 -3.42
N ILE A 28 2.93 -8.81 -2.57
CA ILE A 28 2.79 -8.89 -1.11
C ILE A 28 1.30 -8.89 -0.73
N GLN A 29 0.52 -7.96 -1.28
CA GLN A 29 -0.92 -7.88 -1.06
C GLN A 29 -1.61 -9.21 -1.42
N LYS A 30 -1.27 -9.81 -2.56
CA LYS A 30 -1.83 -11.10 -2.98
C LYS A 30 -1.49 -12.25 -2.01
N ILE A 31 -0.24 -12.31 -1.53
CA ILE A 31 0.19 -13.32 -0.55
C ILE A 31 -0.61 -13.18 0.75
N PHE A 32 -0.75 -11.96 1.27
CA PHE A 32 -1.46 -11.74 2.52
C PHE A 32 -2.97 -11.94 2.37
N ALA A 33 -3.57 -11.53 1.25
CA ALA A 33 -4.97 -11.81 0.96
C ALA A 33 -5.28 -13.32 0.95
N GLN A 34 -4.38 -14.13 0.36
CA GLN A 34 -4.52 -15.59 0.40
C GLN A 34 -4.40 -16.15 1.83
N ARG A 35 -3.45 -15.64 2.63
CA ARG A 35 -3.29 -16.06 4.03
C ARG A 35 -4.51 -15.71 4.88
N VAL A 36 -5.06 -14.50 4.72
CA VAL A 36 -6.27 -14.03 5.42
C VAL A 36 -7.46 -14.90 5.05
N LYS A 37 -7.64 -15.22 3.77
CA LYS A 37 -8.70 -16.13 3.33
C LYS A 37 -8.57 -17.50 3.98
N LYS A 38 -7.36 -18.03 4.10
CA LYS A 38 -7.10 -19.30 4.78
C LYS A 38 -7.46 -19.21 6.27
N MET A 39 -7.01 -18.16 6.97
CA MET A 39 -7.33 -17.95 8.39
C MET A 39 -8.84 -17.84 8.62
N GLN A 40 -9.57 -17.19 7.72
CA GLN A 40 -11.03 -17.12 7.79
C GLN A 40 -11.67 -18.50 7.62
N MET A 41 -11.19 -19.30 6.66
CA MET A 41 -11.69 -20.66 6.46
C MET A 41 -11.47 -21.55 7.69
N ASP A 42 -10.27 -21.49 8.28
CA ASP A 42 -9.91 -22.25 9.48
C ASP A 42 -10.79 -21.81 10.67
N TYR A 43 -11.08 -20.51 10.80
CA TYR A 43 -12.00 -19.97 11.80
C TYR A 43 -13.45 -20.46 11.61
N ASP A 44 -13.97 -20.37 10.38
CA ASP A 44 -15.33 -20.82 10.06
C ASP A 44 -15.49 -22.33 10.24
N GLU A 45 -14.43 -23.11 10.07
CA GLU A 45 -14.40 -24.55 10.36
C GLU A 45 -14.45 -24.82 11.87
N ALA A 46 -13.60 -24.15 12.66
CA ALA A 46 -13.61 -24.27 14.11
C ALA A 46 -14.97 -23.88 14.72
N GLU A 47 -15.58 -22.80 14.21
CA GLU A 47 -16.91 -22.35 14.65
C GLU A 47 -18.00 -23.40 14.37
N ARG A 48 -17.92 -24.07 13.21
CA ARG A 48 -18.84 -25.15 12.83
C ARG A 48 -18.67 -26.38 13.71
N GLU A 49 -17.44 -26.77 14.05
CA GLU A 49 -17.17 -27.89 14.94
C GLU A 49 -17.66 -27.62 16.37
N ILE A 50 -17.43 -26.41 16.90
CA ILE A 50 -17.97 -26.01 18.21
C ILE A 50 -19.50 -26.09 18.23
N LYS A 51 -20.17 -25.58 17.19
CA LYS A 51 -21.64 -25.66 17.07
C LYS A 51 -22.13 -27.12 16.99
N LYS A 52 -21.36 -28.04 16.39
CA LYS A 52 -21.71 -29.48 16.36
C LYS A 52 -21.58 -30.11 17.74
N ILE A 53 -20.50 -29.83 18.46
CA ILE A 53 -20.28 -30.34 19.83
C ILE A 53 -21.40 -29.86 20.76
N GLN A 54 -21.73 -28.56 20.72
CA GLN A 54 -22.83 -28.00 21.51
C GLN A 54 -24.17 -28.72 21.27
N ARG A 55 -24.51 -29.02 20.01
CA ARG A 55 -25.73 -29.76 19.66
C ARG A 55 -25.71 -31.19 20.20
N GLN A 56 -24.55 -31.85 20.18
CA GLN A 56 -24.39 -33.21 20.70
C GLN A 56 -24.48 -33.26 22.23
N ASP A 57 -23.81 -32.35 22.94
CA ASP A 57 -23.86 -32.27 24.40
C ASP A 57 -25.28 -31.95 24.89
N GLN A 58 -25.98 -31.04 24.19
CA GLN A 58 -27.37 -30.72 24.47
C GLN A 58 -28.31 -31.92 24.26
N ALA A 59 -28.08 -32.72 23.20
CA ALA A 59 -28.86 -33.94 22.95
C ALA A 59 -28.56 -35.07 23.96
N ALA A 60 -27.33 -35.13 24.48
CA ALA A 60 -26.90 -36.12 25.46
C ALA A 60 -27.24 -35.74 26.93
N GLY A 61 -27.83 -34.57 27.16
CA GLY A 61 -28.14 -34.06 28.50
C GLY A 61 -26.90 -33.73 29.35
N LYS A 62 -25.74 -33.53 28.70
CA LYS A 62 -24.51 -33.11 29.37
C LYS A 62 -24.50 -31.60 29.55
N GLU A 63 -23.77 -31.13 30.57
CA GLU A 63 -23.50 -29.70 30.74
C GLU A 63 -22.81 -29.15 29.48
N ILE A 64 -23.36 -28.08 28.91
CA ILE A 64 -22.86 -27.49 27.67
C ILE A 64 -21.53 -26.81 27.98
N SER A 65 -20.41 -27.47 27.69
CA SER A 65 -19.12 -26.79 27.66
C SER A 65 -19.04 -26.06 26.32
N VAL A 66 -19.00 -24.73 26.34
CA VAL A 66 -18.73 -23.92 25.15
C VAL A 66 -17.23 -23.62 25.16
N PRO A 67 -16.43 -24.20 24.24
CA PRO A 67 -15.09 -23.72 24.02
C PRO A 67 -15.16 -22.26 23.59
N ASP A 68 -14.49 -21.37 24.33
CA ASP A 68 -14.41 -19.95 24.01
C ASP A 68 -13.53 -19.79 22.76
N LEU A 69 -14.16 -19.44 21.64
CA LEU A 69 -13.47 -19.17 20.39
C LEU A 69 -13.26 -17.67 20.29
N GLU A 70 -12.01 -17.22 20.37
CA GLU A 70 -11.70 -15.80 20.18
C GLU A 70 -12.26 -15.29 18.85
N PRO A 71 -12.85 -14.08 18.81
CA PRO A 71 -13.39 -13.53 17.57
C PRO A 71 -12.28 -13.38 16.53
N PHE A 72 -12.59 -13.68 15.27
CA PHE A 72 -11.67 -13.48 14.17
C PHE A 72 -11.22 -12.01 14.09
N LYS A 73 -9.90 -11.78 14.14
CA LYS A 73 -9.29 -10.46 14.02
C LYS A 73 -8.58 -10.36 12.68
N MET A 74 -8.94 -9.34 11.90
CA MET A 74 -8.25 -9.04 10.65
C MET A 74 -6.79 -8.67 10.93
N PRO A 75 -5.82 -9.25 10.20
CA PRO A 75 -4.41 -8.89 10.37
C PRO A 75 -4.14 -7.41 10.03
N GLU A 76 -3.54 -6.68 10.98
CA GLU A 76 -3.19 -5.26 10.81
C GLU A 76 -2.25 -4.99 9.64
N ILE A 77 -1.43 -5.99 9.27
CA ILE A 77 -0.48 -5.91 8.14
C ILE A 77 -1.14 -5.52 6.81
N LEU A 78 -2.43 -5.82 6.61
CA LEU A 78 -3.16 -5.41 5.41
C LEU A 78 -3.25 -3.88 5.29
N GLY A 79 -3.44 -3.17 6.40
CA GLY A 79 -3.48 -1.71 6.42
C GLY A 79 -2.14 -1.10 6.03
N THR A 80 -1.04 -1.69 6.51
CA THR A 80 0.32 -1.25 6.13
C THR A 80 0.58 -1.47 4.65
N ILE A 81 0.15 -2.60 4.07
CA ILE A 81 0.32 -2.88 2.64
C ILE A 81 -0.50 -1.90 1.80
N ASP A 82 -1.72 -1.60 2.20
CA ASP A 82 -2.59 -0.63 1.52
C ASP A 82 -1.96 0.77 1.54
N TYR A 83 -1.49 1.21 2.71
CA TYR A 83 -0.79 2.48 2.87
C TYR A 83 0.45 2.60 1.97
N MET A 84 1.29 1.56 1.93
CA MET A 84 2.47 1.53 1.06
C MET A 84 2.10 1.54 -0.43
N SER A 85 1.10 0.74 -0.82
CA SER A 85 0.62 0.68 -2.20
C SER A 85 0.06 2.03 -2.67
N LYS A 86 -0.71 2.70 -1.79
CA LYS A 86 -1.23 4.03 -2.04
C LYS A 86 -0.11 5.05 -2.19
N GLY A 87 0.91 5.01 -1.32
CA GLY A 87 2.07 5.91 -1.42
C GLY A 87 2.78 5.82 -2.77
N VAL A 88 2.96 4.60 -3.31
CA VAL A 88 3.54 4.40 -4.64
C VAL A 88 2.62 4.91 -5.76
N ALA A 89 1.31 4.67 -5.64
CA ALA A 89 0.33 5.17 -6.61
C ALA A 89 0.31 6.71 -6.64
N ASP A 90 0.28 7.36 -5.48
CA ASP A 90 0.28 8.81 -5.35
C ASP A 90 1.59 9.41 -5.89
N PHE A 91 2.74 8.77 -5.63
CA PHE A 91 4.02 9.22 -6.18
C PHE A 91 4.10 9.09 -7.70
N LYS A 92 3.48 8.05 -8.28
CA LYS A 92 3.43 7.83 -9.73
C LYS A 92 2.82 9.01 -10.48
N GLU A 93 1.81 9.67 -9.88
CA GLU A 93 1.16 10.86 -10.46
C GLU A 93 2.10 12.08 -10.55
N VAL A 94 3.18 12.11 -9.75
CA VAL A 94 4.16 13.21 -9.73
C VAL A 94 5.29 13.01 -10.75
N ILE A 95 5.48 11.79 -11.27
CA ILE A 95 6.55 11.47 -12.24
C ILE A 95 6.58 12.41 -13.46
N PRO A 96 5.46 12.78 -14.11
CA PRO A 96 5.49 13.72 -15.22
C PRO A 96 6.03 15.10 -14.83
N VAL A 97 5.74 15.54 -13.59
CA VAL A 97 6.25 16.81 -13.04
C VAL A 97 7.76 16.73 -12.86
N ILE A 98 8.27 15.62 -12.34
CA ILE A 98 9.71 15.37 -12.24
C ILE A 98 10.33 15.37 -13.65
N GLY A 99 9.69 14.74 -14.63
CA GLY A 99 10.09 14.77 -16.05
C GLY A 99 10.29 16.17 -16.63
N ILE A 100 9.39 17.09 -16.29
CA ILE A 100 9.46 18.48 -16.72
C ILE A 100 10.55 19.24 -15.96
N MET A 101 10.58 19.11 -14.64
CA MET A 101 11.45 19.88 -13.74
C MET A 101 12.92 19.43 -13.80
N CYS A 102 13.17 18.15 -14.00
CA CYS A 102 14.50 17.55 -14.11
C CYS A 102 14.97 17.43 -15.56
N ASN A 103 14.45 18.27 -16.46
CA ASN A 103 14.83 18.26 -17.87
C ASN A 103 16.17 19.01 -18.06
N PRO A 104 17.25 18.35 -18.52
CA PRO A 104 18.56 18.99 -18.71
C PRO A 104 18.56 20.05 -19.82
N GLY A 105 17.47 20.15 -20.60
CA GLY A 105 17.22 21.22 -21.56
C GLY A 105 16.73 22.53 -20.92
N LEU A 106 16.37 22.55 -19.63
CA LEU A 106 15.97 23.77 -18.95
C LEU A 106 17.15 24.75 -18.84
N ARG A 107 16.83 26.03 -18.98
CA ARG A 107 17.77 27.16 -19.04
C ARG A 107 17.17 28.30 -18.25
N LYS A 108 17.98 29.29 -17.89
CA LYS A 108 17.55 30.42 -17.05
C LYS A 108 16.20 31.03 -17.49
N HIS A 109 16.01 31.30 -18.78
CA HIS A 109 14.77 31.90 -19.27
C HIS A 109 13.53 30.99 -19.08
N HIS A 110 13.70 29.66 -19.12
CA HIS A 110 12.62 28.72 -18.81
C HIS A 110 12.25 28.80 -17.32
N TRP A 111 13.25 28.86 -16.44
CA TRP A 111 13.05 29.01 -14.99
C TRP A 111 12.42 30.36 -14.61
N ASP A 112 12.85 31.44 -15.27
CA ASP A 112 12.28 32.78 -15.10
C ASP A 112 10.78 32.77 -15.45
N ALA A 113 10.41 32.19 -16.60
CA ALA A 113 9.02 32.09 -17.04
C ALA A 113 8.16 31.23 -16.10
N MET A 114 8.68 30.08 -15.66
CA MET A 114 7.97 29.24 -14.68
C MET A 114 7.81 29.95 -13.33
N SER A 115 8.83 30.69 -12.88
CA SER A 115 8.79 31.45 -11.63
C SER A 115 7.78 32.60 -11.68
N GLU A 116 7.64 33.25 -12.84
CA GLU A 116 6.61 34.28 -13.06
C GLU A 116 5.20 33.71 -12.93
N ILE A 117 4.96 32.53 -13.53
CA ILE A 117 3.67 31.84 -13.43
C ILE A 117 3.39 31.37 -12.00
N ALA A 118 4.40 30.82 -11.31
CA ALA A 118 4.25 30.29 -9.96
C ALA A 118 4.16 31.39 -8.88
N GLY A 119 4.62 32.60 -9.17
CA GLY A 119 4.67 33.72 -8.22
C GLY A 119 5.81 33.66 -7.21
N PHE A 120 6.76 32.75 -7.38
CA PHE A 120 7.98 32.63 -6.56
C PHE A 120 9.13 32.01 -7.35
N ASN A 121 10.38 32.18 -6.88
CA ASN A 121 11.56 31.69 -7.59
C ASN A 121 11.70 30.16 -7.51
N LEU A 122 11.48 29.51 -8.65
CA LEU A 122 11.60 28.06 -8.88
C LEU A 122 12.99 27.61 -9.33
N THR A 123 13.90 28.53 -9.63
CA THR A 123 15.25 28.17 -10.07
C THR A 123 15.93 27.30 -9.00
N PRO A 124 16.47 26.13 -9.37
CA PRO A 124 17.27 25.31 -8.47
C PRO A 124 18.55 26.04 -8.05
N ASP A 125 18.96 25.87 -6.79
CA ASP A 125 20.25 26.37 -6.27
C ASP A 125 21.40 25.38 -6.49
#